data_AF-A0A2V7XXT6-F1
#
_entry.id   AF-A0A2V7XXT6-F1
#
_cell.length_a   1.000
_cell.length_b   1.000
_cell.length_c   1.000
_cell.angle_alpha   90.00
_cell.angle_beta   90.00
_cell.angle_gamma   90.00
#
_symmetry.space_group_name_H-M   'P 1'
#
loop_
_entity.id
_entity.type
_entity.pdbx_description
1 polymer ?
#
loop_
_entity_poly.entity_id
_entity_poly.type
_entity_poly.pdbx_seq_one_letter_code
_entity_poly.pdbx_strand_id
1 'polypeptide(L)'
;LEGVVSQLRYAGYIARQEREAQRVAQDEGLRIPREMSFSLPGLSREMVEKLSFVRPVSLGQASRISGVTPAAISILRLHLRRAS
;
A
#
# COMPACT_ATOMS: atom_id res chain seq x y z
N LEU A 1 -12.82 -30.85 22.40
CA LEU A 1 -11.42 -30.42 22.17
C LEU A 1 -11.19 -29.91 20.74
N GLU A 2 -11.92 -30.36 19.72
CA GLU A 2 -11.78 -29.86 18.33
C GLU A 2 -12.27 -28.41 18.12
N GLY A 3 -13.32 -27.95 18.82
CA GLY A 3 -13.89 -26.61 18.63
C GLY A 3 -12.97 -25.45 19.05
N VAL A 4 -12.13 -25.65 20.08
CA VAL A 4 -11.23 -24.62 20.62
C VAL A 4 -10.04 -24.37 19.68
N VAL A 5 -9.53 -25.42 19.04
CA VAL A 5 -8.43 -25.32 18.06
C VAL A 5 -8.88 -24.59 16.78
N SER A 6 -10.14 -24.78 16.37
CA SER A 6 -10.72 -24.10 15.20
C SER A 6 -10.85 -22.59 15.43
N GLN A 7 -11.35 -22.17 16.60
CA GLN A 7 -11.49 -20.75 16.94
C GLN A 7 -10.13 -20.02 17.04
N LEU A 8 -9.11 -20.68 17.58
CA LEU A 8 -7.74 -20.13 17.66
C LEU A 8 -7.09 -19.92 16.29
N ARG A 9 -7.30 -20.84 15.33
CA ARG A 9 -6.80 -20.67 13.96
C ARG A 9 -7.52 -19.55 13.20
N TYR A 10 -8.84 -19.44 13.37
CA TYR A 10 -9.63 -18.36 12.78
C TYR A 10 -9.30 -16.99 13.36
N ALA A 11 -9.09 -16.89 14.68
CA ALA A 11 -8.72 -15.64 15.33
C ALA A 11 -7.41 -15.05 14.75
N GLY A 12 -6.43 -15.91 14.44
CA GLY A 12 -5.20 -15.48 13.77
C GLY A 12 -5.42 -14.95 12.35
N TYR A 13 -6.36 -15.56 11.61
CA TYR A 13 -6.72 -15.14 10.26
C TYR A 13 -7.49 -13.82 10.26
N ILE A 14 -8.47 -13.67 11.16
CA ILE A 14 -9.25 -12.43 11.35
C ILE A 14 -8.32 -11.29 11.76
N ALA A 15 -7.45 -11.50 12.75
CA ALA A 15 -6.47 -10.49 13.16
C ALA A 15 -5.51 -10.09 12.04
N ARG A 16 -5.19 -11.00 11.10
CA ARG A 16 -4.39 -10.67 9.91
C ARG A 16 -5.20 -9.82 8.93
N GLN A 17 -6.43 -10.21 8.61
CA GLN A 17 -7.31 -9.44 7.72
C GLN A 17 -7.60 -8.05 8.27
N GLU A 18 -7.83 -7.91 9.58
CA GLU A 18 -8.01 -6.62 10.24
C GLU A 18 -6.78 -5.73 10.08
N ARG A 19 -5.57 -6.27 10.29
CA ARG A 19 -4.33 -5.52 10.07
C ARG A 19 -4.14 -5.12 8.60
N GLU A 20 -4.49 -5.98 7.67
CA GLU A 20 -4.44 -5.69 6.23
C GLU A 20 -5.45 -4.59 5.86
N ALA A 21 -6.68 -4.68 6.36
CA ALA A 21 -7.72 -3.67 6.18
C ALA A 21 -7.32 -2.32 6.78
N GLN A 22 -6.74 -2.32 7.98
CA GLN A 22 -6.29 -1.09 8.64
C GLN A 22 -5.13 -0.42 7.89
N ARG A 23 -4.24 -1.20 7.25
CA ARG A 23 -3.19 -0.65 6.38
C ARG A 23 -3.78 -0.03 5.12
N VAL A 24 -4.73 -0.70 4.47
CA VAL A 24 -5.43 -0.16 3.30
C VAL A 24 -6.13 1.15 3.65
N ALA A 25 -6.84 1.20 4.79
CA ALA A 25 -7.51 2.42 5.27
C ALA A 25 -6.53 3.57 5.52
N GLN A 26 -5.35 3.30 6.10
CA GLN A 26 -4.30 4.30 6.28
C GLN A 26 -3.76 4.83 4.95
N ASP A 27 -3.68 3.97 3.93
CA ASP A 27 -3.16 4.35 2.62
C ASP A 27 -4.15 5.17 1.79
N GLU A 28 -5.46 4.99 1.97
CA GLU A 28 -6.46 5.77 1.21
C GLU A 28 -6.37 7.28 1.47
N GLY A 29 -6.07 7.67 2.70
CA GLY A 29 -5.98 9.07 3.12
C GLY A 29 -4.64 9.75 2.79
N LEU A 30 -3.59 8.99 2.46
CA LEU A 30 -2.26 9.56 2.26
C LEU A 30 -2.15 10.23 0.89
N ARG A 31 -2.11 11.57 0.87
CA ARG A 31 -2.04 12.37 -0.36
C ARG A 31 -0.66 12.28 -1.01
N ILE A 32 -0.64 12.25 -2.34
CA ILE A 32 0.57 12.36 -3.14
C ILE A 32 0.62 13.79 -3.70
N PRO A 33 1.66 14.59 -3.39
CA PRO A 33 1.84 15.92 -3.98
C PRO A 33 1.91 15.83 -5.51
N ARG A 34 1.26 16.76 -6.21
CA ARG A 34 1.14 16.71 -7.68
C ARG A 34 2.50 16.84 -8.38
N GLU A 35 3.42 17.55 -7.74
CA GLU A 35 4.77 17.87 -8.20
C GLU A 35 5.79 16.79 -7.79
N MET A 36 5.38 15.77 -7.04
CA MET A 36 6.25 14.70 -6.61
C MET A 36 6.82 13.93 -7.82
N SER A 37 8.13 13.71 -7.79
CA SER A 37 8.80 12.80 -8.72
C SER A 37 8.66 11.35 -8.25
N PHE A 38 8.30 10.46 -9.16
CA PHE A 38 8.26 9.02 -8.90
C PHE A 38 9.60 8.32 -9.14
N SER A 39 10.65 9.05 -9.53
CA SER A 39 12.00 8.49 -9.69
C SER A 39 12.69 8.24 -8.33
N LEU A 40 12.06 7.42 -7.49
CA LEU A 40 12.51 7.12 -6.14
C LEU A 40 13.46 5.91 -6.12
N PRO A 41 14.46 5.89 -5.20
CA PRO A 41 15.26 4.70 -4.95
C PRO A 41 14.38 3.49 -4.62
N GLY A 42 14.65 2.36 -5.28
CA GLY A 42 13.91 1.11 -5.09
C GLY A 42 12.67 0.94 -5.98
N LEU A 43 12.19 1.98 -6.66
CA LEU A 43 11.17 1.81 -7.71
C LEU A 43 11.83 1.32 -8.99
N SER A 44 11.24 0.30 -9.61
CA SER A 44 11.64 -0.14 -10.95
C SER A 44 11.22 0.88 -12.00
N ARG A 45 11.88 0.87 -13.17
CA ARG A 45 11.52 1.74 -14.30
C ARG A 45 10.04 1.63 -14.68
N GLU A 46 9.51 0.41 -14.74
CA GLU A 46 8.09 0.17 -15.02
C GLU A 46 7.16 0.85 -14.00
N MET A 47 7.51 0.83 -12.71
CA MET A 47 6.71 1.49 -11.67
C MET A 47 6.79 3.01 -11.81
N VAL A 48 7.99 3.55 -12.07
CA VAL A 48 8.16 4.98 -12.32
C VAL A 48 7.32 5.42 -13.51
N GLU A 49 7.36 4.69 -14.62
CA GLU A 49 6.59 4.97 -15.82
C GLU A 49 5.08 4.94 -15.55
N LYS A 50 4.57 3.85 -14.96
CA LYS A 50 3.14 3.71 -14.66
C LYS A 50 2.65 4.81 -13.71
N LEU A 51 3.36 5.06 -12.61
CA LEU A 51 2.97 6.07 -11.63
C LEU A 51 3.06 7.50 -12.22
N SER A 52 4.08 7.77 -13.03
CA SER A 52 4.25 9.06 -13.71
C SER A 52 3.20 9.30 -14.80
N PHE A 53 2.73 8.24 -15.45
CA PHE A 53 1.66 8.29 -16.44
C PHE A 53 0.30 8.51 -15.78
N VAL A 54 -0.06 7.71 -14.77
CA VAL A 54 -1.37 7.78 -14.11
C VAL A 54 -1.50 8.99 -13.19
N ARG A 55 -0.39 9.45 -12.57
CA ARG A 55 -0.36 10.54 -11.58
C ARG A 55 -1.40 10.39 -10.47
N PRO A 56 -1.33 9.32 -9.65
CA PRO A 56 -2.28 9.12 -8.56
C PRO A 56 -2.21 10.25 -7.53
N VAL A 57 -3.37 10.69 -7.03
CA VAL A 57 -3.49 11.76 -6.02
C VAL A 57 -3.45 11.25 -4.59
N SER A 58 -3.51 9.93 -4.39
CA SER A 58 -3.32 9.27 -3.10
C SER A 58 -2.66 7.92 -3.22
N LEU A 59 -2.09 7.44 -2.12
CA LEU A 59 -1.47 6.13 -2.04
C LEU A 59 -2.49 5.00 -2.28
N GLY A 60 -3.72 5.15 -1.79
CA GLY A 60 -4.82 4.23 -2.10
C GLY A 60 -5.24 4.21 -3.56
N GLN A 61 -5.14 5.33 -4.29
CA GLN A 61 -5.34 5.30 -5.74
C GLN A 61 -4.17 4.56 -6.41
N ALA A 62 -2.93 4.83 -6.00
CA ALA A 62 -1.76 4.16 -6.54
C ALA A 62 -1.83 2.63 -6.39
N SER A 63 -2.33 2.13 -5.25
CA SER A 63 -2.44 0.68 -4.99
C SER A 63 -3.47 -0.04 -5.86
N ARG A 64 -4.44 0.69 -6.44
CA ARG A 64 -5.44 0.15 -7.35
C ARG A 64 -5.02 0.20 -8.82
N ILE A 65 -3.87 0.80 -9.15
CA ILE A 65 -3.35 0.81 -10.51
C ILE A 65 -2.92 -0.61 -10.89
N SER A 66 -3.45 -1.11 -12.00
CA SER A 66 -3.11 -2.45 -12.48
C SER A 66 -1.61 -2.62 -12.70
N GLY A 67 -1.05 -3.67 -12.10
CA GLY A 67 0.37 -3.98 -12.17
C GLY A 67 1.27 -3.12 -11.28
N VAL A 68 0.73 -2.20 -10.46
CA VAL A 68 1.51 -1.59 -9.37
C VAL A 68 1.68 -2.60 -8.24
N THR A 69 2.91 -2.76 -7.77
CA THR A 69 3.24 -3.80 -6.78
C THR A 69 3.11 -3.31 -5.34
N PRO A 70 2.84 -4.21 -4.36
CA PRO A 70 2.85 -3.85 -2.94
C PRO A 70 4.18 -3.25 -2.45
N ALA A 71 5.30 -3.64 -3.07
CA ALA A 71 6.62 -3.09 -2.79
C ALA A 71 6.70 -1.60 -3.20
N ALA A 72 6.19 -1.26 -4.38
CA ALA A 72 6.13 0.13 -4.84
C ALA A 72 5.28 1.02 -3.91
N ILE A 73 4.12 0.52 -3.46
CA ILE A 73 3.27 1.20 -2.47
C ILE A 73 4.00 1.41 -1.15
N SER A 74 4.77 0.43 -0.70
CA SER A 74 5.57 0.56 0.53
C SER A 74 6.65 1.64 0.41
N ILE A 75 7.32 1.74 -0.75
CA ILE A 75 8.31 2.79 -1.02
C ILE A 75 7.67 4.17 -1.03
N LEU A 76 6.54 4.32 -1.74
CA LEU A 76 5.77 5.57 -1.76
C LEU A 76 5.35 6.00 -0.34
N ARG A 77 4.82 5.07 0.46
CA ARG A 77 4.41 5.34 1.85
C ARG A 77 5.58 5.87 2.69
N LEU A 78 6.75 5.22 2.60
CA LEU A 78 7.95 5.63 3.34
C LEU A 78 8.42 7.02 2.90
N HIS A 79 8.38 7.30 1.59
CA HIS A 79 8.77 8.60 1.06
C HIS A 79 7.83 9.72 1.53
N LEU A 80 6.52 9.49 1.42
CA LEU A 80 5.48 10.46 1.81
C LEU A 80 5.54 10.77 3.32
N ARG A 81 5.78 9.77 4.17
CA ARG A 81 5.96 9.97 5.62
C ARG A 81 7.23 10.72 6.00
N ARG A 82 8.28 10.71 5.17
CA ARG A 82 9.53 11.47 5.40
C ARG A 82 9.42 12.93 4.95
N ALA A 83 8.54 13.22 4.00
CA ALA A 83 8.30 14.56 3.49
C ALA A 83 7.22 15.33 4.28
N SER A 84 6.62 14.69 5.30
CA SER A 84 5.62 15.27 6.21
C SER A 84 6.28 15.87 7.45
#